data_AF-A0A5D3YC11-F1
#
_entry.id   AF-A0A5D3YC11-F1
#
_cell.length_a   1.000
_cell.length_b   1.000
_cell.length_c   1.000
_cell.angle_alpha   90.00
_cell.angle_beta   90.00
_cell.angle_gamma   90.00
#
_symmetry.space_group_name_H-M   'P 1'
#
loop_
_entity.id
_entity.type
_entity.pdbx_description
1 polymer ?
#
loop_
_entity_poly.entity_id
_entity_poly.type
_entity_poly.pdbx_seq_one_letter_code
_entity_poly.pdbx_strand_id
1 'polypeptide(L)'
;MDNHYHLLIETNSPTLSKGMKYLNGTYTPYFNRQHQRVGHVFQGRFKAILVQKDAYLLKLARYIALNPVRAQMVRSAKARRWSSYRATAG
;
A
#
# COMPACT_ATOMS: atom_id res chain seq x y z
N MET A 1 7.86 0.62 4.50
CA MET A 1 6.93 1.73 4.17
C MET A 1 7.63 2.98 3.60
N ASP A 2 8.94 2.94 3.37
CA ASP A 2 9.73 3.92 2.60
C ASP A 2 9.99 3.43 1.16
N ASN A 3 10.12 2.11 0.98
CA ASN A 3 10.40 1.45 -0.31
C ASN A 3 9.27 0.52 -0.83
N HIS A 4 8.17 0.38 -0.08
CA HIS A 4 6.98 -0.40 -0.48
C HIS A 4 5.72 0.11 0.22
N TYR A 5 4.56 -0.29 -0.29
CA TYR A 5 3.24 0.00 0.28
C TYR A 5 2.46 -1.28 0.60
N HIS A 6 1.51 -1.19 1.53
CA HIS A 6 0.52 -2.22 1.82
C HIS A 6 -0.88 -1.64 1.60
N LEU A 7 -1.73 -2.35 0.85
CA LEU A 7 -3.10 -1.95 0.57
C LEU A 7 -4.06 -3.05 1.03
N LEU A 8 -5.17 -2.63 1.62
CA LEU A 8 -6.33 -3.48 1.89
C LEU A 8 -7.47 -2.93 1.04
N ILE A 9 -7.90 -3.70 0.05
CA ILE A 9 -8.84 -3.24 -0.98
C ILE A 9 -9.91 -4.31 -1.17
N GLU A 10 -11.16 -3.88 -1.28
CA GLU A 10 -12.26 -4.69 -1.78
C GLU A 10 -12.55 -4.30 -3.24
N THR A 11 -12.76 -5.28 -4.10
CA THR A 11 -13.09 -5.07 -5.51
C THR A 11 -14.44 -5.69 -5.83
N ASN A 12 -15.33 -4.95 -6.48
CA ASN A 12 -16.67 -5.43 -6.87
C ASN A 12 -16.63 -6.49 -7.99
N SER A 13 -15.48 -6.64 -8.65
CA SER A 13 -15.23 -7.57 -9.74
C SER A 13 -13.75 -7.99 -9.70
N PRO A 14 -13.33 -9.09 -10.36
CA PRO A 14 -11.95 -9.60 -10.34
C PRO A 14 -10.99 -8.73 -11.18
N THR A 15 -10.86 -7.46 -10.81
CA THR A 15 -10.14 -6.41 -11.58
C THR A 15 -8.84 -5.97 -10.93
N LEU A 16 -8.46 -6.54 -9.78
CA LEU A 16 -7.25 -6.16 -9.02
C LEU A 16 -6.01 -6.11 -9.91
N SER A 17 -5.73 -7.15 -10.72
CA SER A 17 -4.55 -7.19 -11.59
C SER A 17 -4.55 -6.07 -12.64
N LYS A 18 -5.73 -5.73 -13.21
CA LYS A 18 -5.85 -4.62 -14.16
C LYS A 18 -5.62 -3.27 -13.47
N GLY A 19 -6.20 -3.07 -12.28
CA GLY A 19 -6.00 -1.89 -11.46
C GLY A 19 -4.54 -1.68 -11.06
N MET A 20 -3.86 -2.73 -10.59
CA MET A 20 -2.44 -2.66 -10.22
C MET A 20 -1.53 -2.41 -11.43
N LYS A 21 -1.85 -2.97 -12.61
CA LYS A 21 -1.15 -2.67 -13.86
C LYS A 21 -1.26 -1.18 -14.20
N TYR A 22 -2.46 -0.61 -14.09
CA TYR A 22 -2.70 0.81 -14.34
C TYR A 22 -1.96 1.69 -13.33
N LEU A 23 -2.13 1.44 -12.03
CA LEU A 23 -1.50 2.22 -10.95
C LEU A 23 0.03 2.25 -11.08
N ASN A 24 0.66 1.08 -11.16
CA ASN A 24 2.12 1.00 -11.21
C ASN A 24 2.67 1.46 -12.57
N GLY A 25 1.93 1.19 -13.65
CA GLY A 25 2.31 1.55 -15.02
C GLY A 25 2.24 3.04 -15.30
N THR A 26 1.30 3.76 -14.68
CA THR A 26 1.21 5.23 -14.77
C THR A 26 2.16 5.94 -13.81
N TYR A 27 2.38 5.37 -12.62
CA TYR A 27 3.29 5.95 -11.63
C TYR A 27 4.76 5.89 -12.06
N THR A 28 5.20 4.80 -12.69
CA THR A 28 6.60 4.61 -13.11
C THR A 28 7.12 5.75 -14.02
N PRO A 29 6.48 6.08 -15.17
CA PRO A 29 6.94 7.18 -16.02
C PRO A 29 6.80 8.55 -15.34
N TYR A 30 5.75 8.75 -14.53
CA TYR A 30 5.59 9.97 -13.74
C TYR A 30 6.79 10.18 -12.79
N PHE A 31 7.13 9.16 -12.00
CA PHE A 31 8.24 9.19 -11.06
C PHE A 31 9.57 9.40 -11.77
N ASN A 32 9.82 8.64 -12.83
CA ASN A 32 11.05 8.74 -13.62
C ASN A 32 11.22 10.15 -14.23
N ARG A 33 10.16 10.75 -14.77
CA ARG A 33 10.20 12.13 -15.28
C ARG A 33 10.47 13.15 -14.18
N GLN A 34 9.80 13.03 -13.04
CA GLN A 34 9.97 13.95 -11.92
C GLN A 34 11.40 13.89 -11.33
N HIS A 35 12.02 12.71 -11.33
CA HIS A 35 13.32 12.48 -10.72
C HIS A 35 14.48 12.37 -11.73
N GLN A 36 14.24 12.62 -13.02
CA GLN A 36 15.24 12.48 -14.10
C GLN A 36 15.91 11.09 -14.12
N ARG A 37 15.12 10.03 -13.90
CA ARG A 37 15.59 8.64 -13.89
C ARG A 37 15.02 7.84 -15.06
N VAL A 38 15.64 6.70 -15.35
CA VAL A 38 15.15 5.70 -16.31
C VAL A 38 15.13 4.32 -15.66
N GLY A 39 14.39 3.38 -16.24
CA GLY A 39 14.30 2.00 -15.77
C GLY A 39 13.16 1.74 -14.78
N HIS A 40 13.23 0.60 -14.10
CA HIS A 40 12.17 0.11 -13.22
C HIS A 40 12.14 0.86 -11.88
N VAL A 41 10.94 1.25 -11.44
CA VAL A 41 10.71 1.82 -10.10
C VAL A 41 10.30 0.74 -9.09
N PHE A 42 9.51 -0.24 -9.52
CA PHE A 42 9.03 -1.33 -8.67
C PHE A 42 9.89 -2.59 -8.84
N GLN A 43 10.17 -3.29 -7.74
CA GLN A 43 11.01 -4.50 -7.70
C GLN A 43 10.31 -5.78 -8.19
N GLY A 44 9.23 -5.66 -8.98
CA GLY A 44 8.52 -6.81 -9.56
C GLY A 44 7.00 -6.69 -9.48
N ARG A 45 6.31 -7.83 -9.60
CA ARG A 45 4.84 -7.92 -9.50
C ARG A 45 4.39 -7.69 -8.06
N PHE A 46 3.19 -7.11 -7.92
CA PHE A 46 2.54 -7.03 -6.61
C PHE A 46 2.24 -8.44 -6.07
N LYS A 47 2.21 -8.56 -4.74
CA LYS A 47 1.72 -9.75 -4.05
C LYS A 47 0.31 -9.48 -3.56
N ALA A 48 -0.58 -10.47 -3.69
CA ALA A 48 -1.95 -10.38 -3.18
C ALA A 48 -2.30 -11.64 -2.41
N ILE A 49 -3.03 -11.44 -1.31
CA ILE A 49 -3.56 -12.49 -0.44
C ILE A 49 -5.06 -12.22 -0.36
N LEU A 50 -5.88 -13.23 -0.70
CA LEU A 50 -7.32 -13.13 -0.54
C LEU A 50 -7.66 -13.17 0.96
N VAL A 51 -8.45 -12.20 1.41
CA VAL A 51 -8.84 -12.07 2.81
C VAL A 51 -10.30 -12.43 2.95
N GLN A 52 -10.59 -13.47 3.73
CA GLN A 52 -11.96 -13.80 4.15
C GLN A 52 -12.42 -12.79 5.21
N LYS A 53 -13.67 -12.34 5.12
CA LYS A 53 -14.16 -11.11 5.76
C LYS A 53 -14.29 -11.20 7.29
N ASP A 54 -14.23 -12.39 7.88
CA ASP A 54 -14.79 -12.62 9.22
C ASP A 54 -13.81 -12.21 10.35
N ALA A 55 -12.73 -12.97 10.56
CA ALA A 55 -11.83 -12.76 11.71
C ALA A 55 -10.46 -12.16 11.35
N TYR A 56 -10.01 -12.33 10.11
CA TYR A 56 -8.67 -11.90 9.70
C TYR A 56 -8.62 -10.44 9.25
N LEU A 57 -9.73 -9.92 8.72
CA LEU A 57 -9.80 -8.58 8.13
C LEU A 57 -9.38 -7.47 9.10
N LEU A 58 -9.98 -7.43 10.30
CA LEU A 58 -9.64 -6.42 11.31
C LEU A 58 -8.20 -6.55 11.82
N LYS A 59 -7.72 -7.80 11.97
CA LYS A 59 -6.32 -8.07 12.36
C LYS A 59 -5.35 -7.53 11.32
N LEU A 60 -5.64 -7.74 10.03
CA LEU A 60 -4.84 -7.25 8.92
C LEU A 60 -4.91 -5.72 8.78
N ALA A 61 -6.10 -5.12 8.90
CA ALA A 61 -6.26 -3.67 8.88
C ALA A 61 -5.41 -3.01 9.99
N ARG A 62 -5.48 -3.54 11.21
CA ARG A 62 -4.64 -3.09 12.33
C ARG A 62 -3.15 -3.30 12.04
N TYR A 63 -2.78 -4.44 11.45
CA TYR A 63 -1.39 -4.71 11.07
C TYR A 63 -0.84 -3.65 10.10
N ILE A 64 -1.60 -3.32 9.05
CA ILE A 64 -1.21 -2.32 8.04
C ILE A 64 -1.04 -0.94 8.70
N ALA A 65 -1.99 -0.52 9.52
CA ALA A 65 -1.95 0.75 10.22
C ALA A 65 -0.76 0.88 11.20
N LEU A 66 -0.42 -0.22 11.89
CA LEU A 66 0.68 -0.26 12.86
C LEU A 66 2.05 -0.59 12.24
N ASN A 67 2.11 -0.93 10.96
CA ASN A 67 3.37 -1.32 10.31
C ASN A 67 4.46 -0.24 10.43
N PRO A 68 4.18 1.08 10.24
CA PRO A 68 5.18 2.12 10.47
C PRO A 68 5.72 2.19 11.91
N VAL A 69 4.87 1.89 12.90
CA VAL A 69 5.26 1.85 14.31
C VAL A 69 6.16 0.64 14.57
N ARG A 70 5.75 -0.54 14.06
CA ARG A 70 6.52 -1.79 14.18
C ARG A 70 7.89 -1.72 13.51
N ALA A 71 7.98 -0.99 12.40
CA ALA A 71 9.23 -0.71 11.71
C ALA A 71 10.06 0.42 12.37
N GLN A 72 9.67 0.87 13.57
CA GLN A 72 10.33 1.93 14.33
C GLN A 72 10.48 3.27 13.59
N MET A 73 9.67 3.51 12.55
CA MET A 73 9.71 4.74 11.76
C MET A 73 9.01 5.91 12.47
N VAL A 74 8.02 5.61 13.32
CA VAL A 74 7.24 6.60 14.08
C VAL A 74 6.84 6.02 15.44
N ARG A 75 6.68 6.89 16.44
CA ARG A 75 6.24 6.48 17.79
C ARG A 75 4.74 6.14 17.89
N SER A 76 3.94 6.63 16.95
CA SER A 76 2.49 6.41 16.89
C SER A 76 2.01 6.37 15.45
N ALA A 77 0.98 5.56 15.16
CA ALA A 77 0.39 5.46 13.83
C ALA A 77 -0.15 6.82 13.33
N LYS A 78 -0.61 7.70 14.24
CA LYS A 78 -1.08 9.06 13.93
C LYS A 78 0.00 9.94 13.29
N ALA A 79 1.27 9.69 13.60
CA ALA A 79 2.39 10.47 13.07
C ALA A 79 2.73 10.13 11.61
N ARG A 80 2.30 8.97 11.08
CA ARG A 80 2.54 8.61 9.68
C ARG A 80 1.55 9.32 8.76
N ARG A 81 1.99 10.39 8.10
CA ARG A 81 1.18 11.13 7.10
C ARG A 81 0.76 10.30 5.88
N TRP A 82 1.55 9.28 5.53
CA TRP A 82 1.32 8.43 4.35
C TRP A 82 0.61 7.12 4.76
N SER A 83 -0.54 7.26 5.40
CA SER A 83 -1.38 6.16 5.86
C SER A 83 -2.82 6.63 5.97
N SER A 84 -3.78 5.72 5.77
CA SER A 84 -5.21 5.99 6.01
C SER A 84 -5.60 5.97 7.50
N TYR A 85 -4.67 5.71 8.42
CA TYR A 85 -4.97 5.61 9.86
C TYR A 85 -5.81 6.79 10.42
N ARG A 86 -5.49 8.03 10.01
CA ARG A 86 -6.22 9.24 10.44
C ARG A 86 -7.64 9.34 9.88
N ALA A 87 -7.94 8.62 8.81
CA ALA A 87 -9.27 8.61 8.22
C ALA A 87 -10.12 7.43 8.73
N THR A 88 -9.50 6.41 9.34
CA THR A 88 -10.18 5.18 9.73
C THR A 88 -10.30 4.96 11.23
N ALA A 89 -9.31 5.36 12.03
CA ALA A 89 -9.21 4.97 13.44
C ALA A 89 -8.66 6.07 14.38
N GLY A 90 -8.49 7.32 13.94
CA GLY A 90 -7.83 8.35 14.76
C GLY A 90 -8.12 9.79 14.37
#